data_AF-A0A2R6BCY0-F1
#
_entry.id   AF-A0A2R6BCY0-F1
#
_cell.length_a   1.000
_cell.length_b   1.000
_cell.length_c   1.000
_cell.angle_alpha   90.00
_cell.angle_beta   90.00
_cell.angle_gamma   90.00
#
_symmetry.space_group_name_H-M   'P 1'
#
loop_
_entity.id
_entity.type
_entity.pdbx_description
1 polymer ?
#
loop_
_entity_poly.entity_id
_entity_poly.type
_entity_poly.pdbx_seq_one_letter_code
_entity_poly.pdbx_strand_id
1 'polypeptide(L)'
;MEGRSKSELERLKNALSIKDERVLLMVARMDPIKAHDVAIKALSRVKQDVKLVIVGDGSFSSSAKGGLAHSKGASWRASLEKLAKELHVEDRVVFTGYLGKRELEAAYALSSVVLLTSKIEGFGITVLEAWVTKNL
;
A
#
# COMPACT_ATOMS: atom_id res chain seq x y z
N MET A 1 -22.39 11.54 9.82
CA MET A 1 -21.08 11.42 9.12
C MET A 1 -20.80 9.98 8.68
N GLU A 2 -21.30 8.95 9.37
CA GLU A 2 -21.14 7.53 9.00
C GLU A 2 -21.60 7.15 7.58
N GLY A 3 -22.68 7.75 7.07
CA GLY A 3 -23.19 7.44 5.73
C GLY A 3 -22.23 7.78 4.58
N ARG A 4 -21.41 8.84 4.72
CA ARG A 4 -20.41 9.21 3.70
C ARG A 4 -19.14 8.35 3.78
N SER A 5 -18.80 7.84 4.96
CA SER A 5 -17.66 6.93 5.13
C SER A 5 -17.92 5.58 4.47
N LYS A 6 -19.14 5.02 4.63
CA LYS A 6 -19.54 3.77 3.95
C LYS A 6 -19.50 3.88 2.42
N SER A 7 -19.91 5.03 1.85
CA SER A 7 -19.86 5.20 0.40
C SER A 7 -18.44 5.26 -0.16
N GLU A 8 -17.48 5.87 0.57
CA GLU A 8 -16.08 5.91 0.14
C GLU A 8 -15.40 4.55 0.26
N LEU A 9 -15.70 3.80 1.32
CA LEU A 9 -15.17 2.44 1.51
C LEU A 9 -15.60 1.50 0.38
N GLU A 10 -16.88 1.52 -0.01
CA GLU A 10 -17.37 0.70 -1.12
C GLU A 10 -16.82 1.17 -2.47
N ARG A 11 -16.64 2.47 -2.69
CA ARG A 11 -15.94 2.99 -3.89
C ARG A 11 -14.50 2.48 -3.96
N LEU A 12 -13.77 2.53 -2.86
CA LEU A 12 -12.39 2.07 -2.80
C LEU A 12 -12.29 0.56 -3.02
N LYS A 13 -13.14 -0.25 -2.39
CA LYS A 13 -13.19 -1.71 -2.64
C LYS A 13 -13.35 -2.02 -4.11
N ASN A 14 -14.33 -1.37 -4.76
CA ASN A 14 -14.58 -1.56 -6.19
C ASN A 14 -13.38 -1.12 -7.05
N ALA A 15 -12.79 0.04 -6.76
CA ALA A 15 -11.62 0.54 -7.49
C ALA A 15 -10.39 -0.38 -7.36
N LEU A 16 -10.22 -1.03 -6.19
CA LEU A 16 -9.12 -1.96 -5.93
C LEU A 16 -9.48 -3.42 -6.28
N SER A 17 -10.67 -3.66 -6.85
CA SER A 17 -11.20 -5.00 -7.16
C SER A 17 -11.20 -5.94 -5.95
N ILE A 18 -11.43 -5.42 -4.75
CA ILE A 18 -11.53 -6.19 -3.51
C ILE A 18 -12.99 -6.63 -3.35
N LYS A 19 -13.20 -7.93 -3.27
CA LYS A 19 -14.50 -8.56 -3.02
C LYS A 19 -14.56 -8.96 -1.54
N ASP A 20 -14.17 -10.20 -1.26
CA ASP A 20 -14.22 -10.81 0.06
C ASP A 20 -12.82 -11.06 0.65
N GLU A 21 -11.76 -10.74 -0.10
CA GLU A 21 -10.39 -10.93 0.33
C GLU A 21 -10.08 -10.05 1.55
N ARG A 22 -9.34 -10.61 2.52
CA ARG A 22 -8.80 -9.80 3.63
C ARG A 22 -7.68 -8.90 3.12
N VAL A 23 -7.61 -7.68 3.67
CA VAL A 23 -6.65 -6.68 3.19
C VAL A 23 -5.45 -6.58 4.14
N LEU A 24 -4.26 -6.78 3.60
CA LEU A 24 -3.00 -6.37 4.21
C LEU A 24 -2.66 -4.99 3.65
N LEU A 25 -2.61 -3.97 4.50
CA LEU A 25 -2.32 -2.60 4.07
C LEU A 25 -0.89 -2.23 4.43
N MET A 26 -0.14 -1.69 3.45
CA MET A 26 1.16 -1.07 3.68
C MET A 26 1.11 0.38 3.17
N VAL A 27 1.25 1.34 4.07
CA VAL A 27 1.31 2.76 3.74
C VAL A 27 2.76 3.23 3.87
N ALA A 28 3.42 3.50 2.74
CA ALA A 28 4.83 3.88 2.72
C ALA A 28 5.23 4.55 1.39
N ARG A 29 6.21 5.46 1.44
CA ARG A 29 6.84 5.98 0.21
C ARG A 29 7.51 4.85 -0.55
N MET A 30 7.43 4.88 -1.88
CA MET A 30 8.08 3.89 -2.75
C MET A 30 9.61 4.04 -2.69
N ASP A 31 10.22 3.33 -1.74
CA ASP A 31 11.62 3.43 -1.35
C ASP A 31 12.11 2.07 -0.80
N PRO A 32 13.31 1.58 -1.21
CA PRO A 32 13.86 0.32 -0.69
C PRO A 32 14.02 0.26 0.83
N ILE A 33 14.19 1.41 1.51
CA ILE A 33 14.30 1.43 2.98
C ILE A 33 13.02 0.94 3.67
N LYS A 34 11.87 1.10 3.01
CA LYS A 34 10.56 0.68 3.50
C LYS A 34 10.29 -0.82 3.31
N ALA A 35 11.17 -1.51 2.57
CA ALA A 35 11.19 -2.97 2.40
C ALA A 35 9.85 -3.59 1.95
N HIS A 36 9.20 -2.98 0.95
CA HIS A 36 8.00 -3.51 0.30
C HIS A 36 8.18 -4.94 -0.19
N ASP A 37 9.41 -5.31 -0.57
CA ASP A 37 9.78 -6.65 -1.00
C ASP A 37 9.56 -7.68 0.12
N VAL A 38 9.75 -7.31 1.38
CA VAL A 38 9.48 -8.16 2.54
C VAL A 38 7.98 -8.44 2.67
N ALA A 39 7.13 -7.42 2.45
CA ALA A 39 5.68 -7.60 2.46
C ALA A 39 5.21 -8.54 1.33
N ILE A 40 5.74 -8.40 0.11
CA ILE A 40 5.42 -9.28 -1.03
C ILE A 40 5.93 -10.71 -0.78
N LYS A 41 7.15 -10.88 -0.26
CA LYS A 41 7.69 -12.19 0.13
C LYS A 41 6.85 -12.84 1.23
N ALA A 42 6.39 -12.07 2.21
CA ALA A 42 5.49 -12.57 3.24
C ALA A 42 4.15 -13.03 2.64
N LEU A 43 3.55 -12.22 1.75
CA LEU A 43 2.32 -12.55 1.03
C LEU A 43 2.42 -13.90 0.29
N SER A 44 3.54 -14.18 -0.37
CA SER A 44 3.77 -15.46 -1.08
C SER A 44 3.67 -16.70 -0.17
N ARG A 45 3.79 -16.54 1.14
CA ARG A 45 3.70 -17.61 2.14
C ARG A 45 2.30 -17.71 2.77
N VAL A 46 1.43 -16.73 2.53
CA VAL A 46 0.07 -16.68 3.08
C VAL A 46 -0.88 -17.41 2.14
N LYS A 47 -1.44 -18.53 2.60
CA LYS A 47 -2.37 -19.38 1.84
C LYS A 47 -3.83 -18.87 1.86
N GLN A 48 -4.14 -17.99 2.79
CA GLN A 48 -5.47 -17.39 2.91
C GLN A 48 -5.72 -16.43 1.75
N ASP A 49 -7.01 -16.22 1.47
CA ASP A 49 -7.45 -15.24 0.49
C ASP A 49 -7.23 -13.82 1.02
N VAL A 50 -6.08 -13.25 0.65
CA VAL A 50 -5.64 -11.93 1.08
C VAL A 50 -5.07 -11.15 -0.10
N LYS A 51 -5.34 -9.84 -0.10
CA LYS A 51 -4.72 -8.85 -0.98
C LYS A 51 -3.78 -7.95 -0.20
N LEU A 52 -2.59 -7.72 -0.74
CA LEU A 52 -1.66 -6.72 -0.26
C LEU A 52 -1.90 -5.42 -1.02
N VAL A 53 -2.36 -4.39 -0.32
CA VAL A 53 -2.56 -3.04 -0.84
C VAL A 53 -1.39 -2.17 -0.38
N ILE A 54 -0.61 -1.67 -1.35
CA ILE A 54 0.53 -0.79 -1.13
C ILE A 54 0.14 0.63 -1.54
N VAL A 55 0.09 1.51 -0.55
CA VAL A 55 -0.26 2.93 -0.70
C VAL A 55 0.99 3.80 -0.57
N GLY A 56 1.21 4.65 -1.58
CA GLY A 56 2.28 5.64 -1.61
C GLY A 56 3.13 5.59 -2.88
N ASP A 57 3.67 6.74 -3.23
CA ASP A 57 4.55 6.95 -4.38
C ASP A 57 5.99 7.28 -3.93
N GLY A 58 6.89 7.40 -4.90
CA GLY A 58 8.25 7.92 -4.68
C GLY A 58 8.26 9.42 -4.35
N SER A 59 9.43 9.95 -3.99
CA SER A 59 9.61 11.39 -3.76
C SER A 59 9.41 12.21 -5.05
N PHE A 60 8.73 13.35 -4.92
CA PHE A 60 8.59 14.40 -5.94
C PHE A 60 9.92 15.00 -6.42
N SER A 61 11.06 14.72 -5.76
CA SER A 61 12.39 15.10 -6.25
C SER A 61 12.80 14.43 -7.57
N SER A 62 11.90 13.62 -8.15
CA SER A 62 11.97 13.05 -9.48
C SER A 62 11.12 13.88 -10.47
N SER A 63 11.17 15.20 -10.37
CA SER A 63 10.34 16.11 -11.17
C SER A 63 10.56 15.89 -12.67
N ALA A 64 9.48 15.59 -13.39
CA ALA A 64 9.39 15.55 -14.84
C ALA A 64 9.58 16.93 -15.53
N LYS A 65 10.20 17.89 -14.84
CA LYS A 65 10.63 19.18 -15.38
C LYS A 65 12.15 19.28 -15.28
N GLY A 66 12.84 18.67 -16.24
CA GLY A 66 14.20 19.07 -16.62
C GLY A 66 15.39 18.42 -15.90
N GLY A 67 15.35 17.12 -15.59
CA GLY A 67 16.56 16.41 -15.14
C GLY A 67 16.53 14.91 -15.44
N LEU A 68 17.69 14.34 -15.75
CA LEU A 68 17.99 12.92 -16.03
C LEU A 68 17.71 11.95 -14.84
N ALA A 69 16.84 12.33 -13.92
CA ALA A 69 16.53 11.53 -12.74
C ALA A 69 15.50 10.46 -13.09
N HIS A 70 15.98 9.26 -13.42
CA HIS A 70 15.19 8.03 -13.27
C HIS A 70 14.56 8.06 -11.88
N SER A 71 13.22 8.08 -11.78
CA SER A 71 12.56 8.17 -10.49
C SER A 71 12.85 6.87 -9.72
N LYS A 72 13.70 6.96 -8.68
CA LYS A 72 14.08 5.81 -7.84
C LYS A 72 12.85 5.01 -7.37
N GLY A 73 11.73 5.71 -7.14
CA GLY A 73 10.44 5.11 -6.84
C GLY A 73 9.87 4.26 -7.98
N ALA A 74 9.91 4.71 -9.25
CA ALA A 74 9.42 3.90 -10.36
C ALA A 74 10.32 2.69 -10.62
N SER A 75 11.65 2.85 -10.55
CA SER A 75 12.56 1.71 -10.67
C SER A 75 12.33 0.68 -9.56
N TRP A 76 12.10 1.15 -8.33
CA TRP A 76 11.77 0.27 -7.21
C TRP A 76 10.42 -0.42 -7.42
N ARG A 77 9.37 0.31 -7.80
CA ARG A 77 8.06 -0.28 -8.14
C ARG A 77 8.17 -1.35 -9.22
N ALA A 78 8.89 -1.08 -10.31
CA ALA A 78 9.10 -2.05 -11.38
C ALA A 78 9.79 -3.33 -10.88
N SER A 79 10.76 -3.20 -9.96
CA SER A 79 11.41 -4.36 -9.34
C SER A 79 10.45 -5.16 -8.43
N LEU A 80 9.52 -4.48 -7.75
CA LEU A 80 8.50 -5.12 -6.92
C LEU A 80 7.44 -5.83 -7.75
N GLU A 81 7.00 -5.23 -8.87
CA GLU A 81 6.09 -5.87 -9.82
C GLU A 81 6.72 -7.12 -10.44
N LYS A 82 8.02 -7.06 -10.78
CA LYS A 82 8.78 -8.24 -11.21
C LYS A 82 8.83 -9.31 -10.11
N LEU A 83 9.14 -8.93 -8.87
CA LEU A 83 9.16 -9.86 -7.74
C LEU A 83 7.79 -10.52 -7.49
N ALA A 84 6.69 -9.76 -7.59
CA ALA A 84 5.35 -10.30 -7.42
C ALA A 84 5.03 -11.37 -8.47
N LYS A 85 5.44 -11.15 -9.73
CA LYS A 85 5.31 -12.14 -10.82
C LYS A 85 6.18 -13.37 -10.60
N GLU A 86 7.44 -13.18 -10.20
CA GLU A 86 8.36 -14.30 -9.90
C GLU A 86 7.85 -15.18 -8.75
N LEU A 87 7.08 -14.60 -7.83
CA LEU A 87 6.46 -15.31 -6.71
C LEU A 87 5.02 -15.75 -6.99
N HIS A 88 4.48 -15.52 -8.19
CA HIS A 88 3.11 -15.86 -8.60
C HIS A 88 2.03 -15.27 -7.67
N VAL A 89 2.22 -14.02 -7.24
CA VAL A 89 1.28 -13.28 -6.38
C VAL A 89 0.90 -11.91 -6.96
N GLU A 90 1.20 -11.64 -8.23
CA GLU A 90 0.90 -10.37 -8.89
C GLU A 90 -0.59 -9.98 -8.81
N ASP A 91 -1.50 -10.95 -8.93
CA ASP A 91 -2.95 -10.73 -8.83
C ASP A 91 -3.42 -10.41 -7.40
N ARG A 92 -2.54 -10.61 -6.42
CA ARG A 92 -2.78 -10.36 -4.99
C ARG A 92 -2.08 -9.10 -4.49
N VAL A 93 -1.33 -8.39 -5.33
CA VAL A 93 -0.64 -7.15 -4.97
C VAL A 93 -1.25 -5.98 -5.73
N VAL A 94 -1.69 -4.96 -5.00
CA VAL A 94 -2.29 -3.75 -5.56
C VAL A 94 -1.41 -2.55 -5.21
N PHE A 95 -0.83 -1.91 -6.23
CA PHE A 95 -0.10 -0.65 -6.10
C PHE A 95 -1.03 0.52 -6.42
N THR A 96 -1.43 1.28 -5.40
CA THR A 96 -2.41 2.37 -5.59
C THR A 96 -1.78 3.68 -6.04
N GLY A 97 -0.47 3.83 -5.78
CA GLY A 97 0.16 5.16 -5.75
C GLY A 97 -0.37 6.00 -4.58
N TYR A 98 -0.32 7.32 -4.71
CA TYR A 98 -0.85 8.24 -3.73
C TYR A 98 -2.38 8.16 -3.62
N LEU A 99 -2.89 8.07 -2.39
CA LEU A 99 -4.32 8.20 -2.07
C LEU A 99 -4.58 9.50 -1.32
N GLY A 100 -5.69 10.17 -1.63
CA GLY A 100 -6.13 11.33 -0.88
C GLY A 100 -6.55 10.95 0.55
N LYS A 101 -6.64 11.94 1.44
CA LYS A 101 -6.93 11.73 2.87
C LYS A 101 -8.12 10.78 3.14
N ARG A 102 -9.25 11.00 2.45
CA ARG A 102 -10.47 10.18 2.65
C ARG A 102 -10.31 8.75 2.14
N GLU A 103 -9.63 8.57 1.02
CA GLU A 103 -9.34 7.24 0.47
C GLU A 103 -8.34 6.49 1.36
N LEU A 104 -7.36 7.19 1.91
CA LEU A 104 -6.41 6.62 2.87
C LEU A 104 -7.10 6.21 4.18
N GLU A 105 -7.99 7.04 4.73
CA GLU A 105 -8.84 6.69 5.87
C GLU A 105 -9.70 5.45 5.58
N ALA A 106 -10.29 5.38 4.38
CA ALA A 106 -11.05 4.20 3.94
C ALA A 106 -10.16 2.96 3.77
N ALA A 107 -8.92 3.10 3.30
CA ALA A 107 -7.96 2.01 3.19
C ALA A 107 -7.59 1.46 4.57
N TYR A 108 -7.32 2.33 5.55
CA TYR A 108 -7.11 1.92 6.94
C TYR A 108 -8.33 1.21 7.50
N ALA A 109 -9.54 1.75 7.31
CA ALA A 109 -10.78 1.13 7.75
C ALA A 109 -11.01 -0.26 7.11
N LEU A 110 -10.68 -0.42 5.83
CA LEU A 110 -10.79 -1.67 5.08
C LEU A 110 -9.77 -2.74 5.52
N SER A 111 -8.58 -2.32 6.00
CA SER A 111 -7.49 -3.25 6.32
C SER A 111 -7.83 -4.27 7.41
N SER A 112 -7.38 -5.51 7.28
CA SER A 112 -7.39 -6.49 8.38
C SER A 112 -6.10 -6.42 9.20
N VAL A 113 -4.98 -6.08 8.54
CA VAL A 113 -3.66 -5.91 9.15
C VAL A 113 -2.96 -4.73 8.47
N VAL A 114 -2.27 -3.90 9.26
CA VAL A 114 -1.37 -2.86 8.75
C VAL A 114 0.08 -3.32 8.93
N LEU A 115 0.85 -3.22 7.85
CA LEU A 115 2.24 -3.64 7.77
C LEU A 115 3.17 -2.43 7.84
N LEU A 116 4.15 -2.50 8.73
CA LEU A 116 5.31 -1.61 8.76
C LEU A 116 6.57 -2.49 8.68
N THR A 117 7.16 -2.56 7.48
CA THR A 117 8.32 -3.42 7.20
C THR A 117 9.64 -2.66 7.08
N SER A 118 9.64 -1.37 7.42
CA SER A 118 10.80 -0.50 7.27
C SER A 118 12.04 -1.06 7.97
N LYS A 119 13.19 -1.03 7.27
CA LYS A 119 14.49 -1.39 7.85
C LYS A 119 14.93 -0.40 8.93
N ILE A 120 14.62 0.87 8.70
CA ILE A 120 14.81 1.98 9.64
C ILE A 120 13.54 2.81 9.58
N GLU A 121 12.94 3.07 10.74
CA GLU A 121 11.75 3.90 10.86
C GLU A 121 12.03 5.06 11.80
N GLY A 122 11.47 6.22 11.48
CA GLY A 122 11.45 7.34 12.41
C GLY A 122 10.40 7.09 13.48
N PHE A 123 9.30 7.85 13.41
CA PHE A 123 8.23 7.74 14.39
C PHE A 123 7.15 6.68 14.04
N GLY A 124 7.01 6.29 12.77
CA GLY A 124 6.02 5.29 12.37
C GLY A 124 4.57 5.80 12.43
N ILE A 125 4.32 7.03 11.96
CA ILE A 125 2.98 7.68 11.98
C ILE A 125 1.88 6.79 11.40
N THR A 126 2.18 5.99 10.39
CA THR A 126 1.19 5.11 9.73
C THR A 126 0.61 4.04 10.66
N VAL A 127 1.34 3.62 11.69
CA VAL A 127 0.82 2.72 12.72
C VAL A 127 -0.15 3.45 13.65
N LEU A 128 0.13 4.71 13.98
CA LEU A 128 -0.77 5.54 14.80
C LEU A 128 -2.06 5.88 14.06
N GLU A 129 -1.96 6.22 12.77
CA GLU A 129 -3.12 6.43 11.90
C GLU A 129 -4.02 5.18 11.88
N ALA A 130 -3.42 4.00 11.67
CA ALA A 130 -4.13 2.74 11.72
C ALA A 130 -4.82 2.49 13.07
N TRP A 131 -4.14 2.75 14.18
CA TRP A 131 -4.67 2.54 15.52
C TRP A 131 -5.90 3.42 15.76
N VAL A 132 -5.82 4.71 15.42
CA VAL A 132 -6.95 5.63 15.56
C VAL A 132 -8.14 5.19 14.71
N THR A 133 -7.91 4.75 13.47
CA THR A 133 -9.01 4.32 12.59
C THR A 133 -9.66 3.00 13.04
N LYS A 134 -8.94 2.10 13.71
CA LYS A 134 -9.47 0.78 14.12
C LYS A 134 -10.20 0.79 15.46
N ASN A 135 -10.03 1.84 16.26
CA ASN A 135 -10.60 1.98 17.60
C ASN A 135 -11.81 2.93 17.65
N LEU A 136 -12.36 3.30 16.48
CA LEU A 136 -13.58 4.07 16.31
C LEU A 136 -14.66 3.20 15.68
#